data_AF-A0A3R0CBR5-F1
#
_entry.id   AF-A0A3R0CBR5-F1
#
_cell.length_a   1.000
_cell.length_b   1.000
_cell.length_c   1.000
_cell.angle_alpha   90.00
_cell.angle_beta   90.00
_cell.angle_gamma   90.00
#
_symmetry.space_group_name_H-M   'P 1'
#
loop_
_entity.id
_entity.type
_entity.pdbx_description
1 polymer ?
#
loop_
_entity_poly.entity_id
_entity_poly.type
_entity_poly.pdbx_seq_one_letter_code
_entity_poly.pdbx_strand_id
1 'polypeptide(L)'
;ALVTDIGTAFLAARLGLPDNRRPQHDGLPAGNNLAADPWRLFRAADDARRAAEWLLARRPVMGEVDTWLKMATFLLSHHYGLVPEETLLTSPALAQRHVDSGITPLMAVNALAR
;
A
#
# COMPACT_ATOMS: atom_id res chain seq x y z
N ALA A 1 -1.61 -6.61 -18.79
CA ALA A 1 -2.04 -7.57 -17.75
C ALA A 1 -0.82 -8.29 -17.15
N LEU A 2 -0.19 -9.25 -17.83
CA LEU A 2 0.91 -10.07 -17.27
C LEU A 2 2.04 -9.29 -16.56
N VAL A 3 2.58 -8.22 -17.17
CA VAL A 3 3.62 -7.38 -16.55
C VAL A 3 3.12 -6.70 -15.27
N THR A 4 1.87 -6.23 -15.28
CA THR A 4 1.23 -5.55 -14.15
C THR A 4 0.94 -6.51 -13.00
N ASP A 5 0.52 -7.74 -13.30
CA ASP A 5 0.25 -8.78 -12.31
C ASP A 5 1.55 -9.22 -11.63
N ILE A 6 2.58 -9.55 -12.42
CA ILE A 6 3.92 -9.88 -11.90
C ILE A 6 4.50 -8.71 -11.11
N GLY A 7 4.51 -7.51 -11.71
CA GLY A 7 5.08 -6.32 -11.10
C GLY A 7 4.43 -5.97 -9.76
N THR A 8 3.13 -6.20 -9.62
CA THR A 8 2.50 -5.93 -8.34
C THR A 8 2.76 -7.02 -7.30
N ALA A 9 2.76 -8.29 -7.67
CA ALA A 9 3.12 -9.37 -6.74
C ALA A 9 4.54 -9.14 -6.17
N PHE A 10 5.49 -8.76 -7.04
CA PHE A 10 6.84 -8.37 -6.63
C PHE A 10 6.86 -7.17 -5.68
N LEU A 11 6.08 -6.12 -5.97
CA LEU A 11 6.01 -4.94 -5.12
C LEU A 11 5.37 -5.27 -3.76
N ALA A 12 4.28 -6.03 -3.73
CA ALA A 12 3.61 -6.45 -2.49
C ALA A 12 4.56 -7.25 -1.59
N ALA A 13 5.25 -8.26 -2.15
CA ALA A 13 6.24 -9.06 -1.44
C ALA A 13 7.37 -8.20 -0.86
N ARG A 14 7.88 -7.23 -1.65
CA ARG A 14 8.97 -6.35 -1.20
C ARG A 14 8.54 -5.29 -0.17
N LEU A 15 7.24 -5.01 -0.08
CA LEU A 15 6.64 -4.14 0.91
C LEU A 15 6.16 -4.89 2.17
N GLY A 16 6.25 -6.23 2.19
CA GLY A 16 5.69 -7.04 3.27
C GLY A 16 4.16 -6.97 3.33
N LEU A 17 3.50 -6.62 2.22
CA LEU A 17 2.05 -6.55 2.14
C LEU A 17 1.48 -7.91 1.72
N PRO A 18 0.37 -8.36 2.32
CA PRO A 18 -0.29 -9.57 1.88
C PRO A 18 -0.86 -9.38 0.47
N ASP A 19 -0.60 -10.33 -0.42
CA ASP A 19 -1.12 -10.30 -1.79
C ASP A 19 -2.58 -10.79 -1.79
N ASN A 20 -3.50 -9.89 -1.47
CA ASN A 20 -4.93 -10.18 -1.31
C ASN A 20 -5.71 -10.17 -2.64
N ARG A 21 -5.01 -10.20 -3.77
CA ARG A 21 -5.64 -10.08 -5.09
C ARG A 21 -6.21 -11.42 -5.52
N ARG A 22 -7.48 -11.42 -5.91
CA ARG A 22 -7.98 -12.48 -6.78
C ARG A 22 -7.21 -12.36 -8.09
N PRO A 23 -6.51 -13.41 -8.56
CA PRO A 23 -5.88 -13.36 -9.87
C PRO A 23 -6.97 -12.98 -10.88
N GLN A 24 -6.77 -11.89 -11.62
CA GLN A 24 -7.72 -11.45 -12.65
C GLN A 24 -7.74 -12.39 -13.86
N HIS A 25 -6.96 -13.48 -13.82
CA HIS A 25 -6.99 -14.57 -14.77
C HIS A 25 -7.32 -15.87 -14.03
N ASP A 26 -8.42 -16.49 -14.43
CA ASP A 26 -8.61 -17.93 -14.24
C ASP A 26 -7.43 -18.64 -14.91
N GLY A 27 -6.53 -19.20 -14.10
CA GLY A 27 -5.57 -20.23 -14.47
C GLY A 27 -4.76 -20.04 -15.77
N LEU A 28 -3.48 -19.69 -15.61
CA LEU A 28 -2.43 -19.76 -16.63
C LEU A 28 -2.57 -18.75 -17.79
N PRO A 29 -1.44 -18.22 -18.32
CA PRO A 29 -1.48 -17.63 -19.66
C PRO A 29 -1.94 -18.75 -20.57
N ALA A 30 -3.06 -18.57 -21.28
CA ALA A 30 -3.60 -19.56 -22.23
C ALA A 30 -2.44 -20.35 -22.86
N GLY A 31 -2.33 -21.65 -22.54
CA GLY A 31 -1.09 -22.44 -22.72
C GLY A 31 -0.48 -22.38 -24.12
N ASN A 32 -1.29 -21.99 -25.11
CA ASN A 32 -0.91 -21.74 -26.50
C ASN A 32 0.06 -20.56 -26.68
N ASN A 33 0.05 -19.55 -25.81
CA ASN A 33 0.85 -18.32 -25.96
C ASN A 33 2.28 -18.44 -25.42
N LEU A 34 2.51 -19.31 -24.44
CA LEU A 34 3.85 -19.61 -23.91
C LEU A 34 4.62 -20.55 -24.84
N ALA A 35 3.91 -21.49 -25.49
CA ALA A 35 4.49 -22.39 -26.48
C ALA A 35 5.01 -21.64 -27.71
N ALA A 36 4.33 -20.57 -28.13
CA ALA A 36 4.73 -19.75 -29.26
C ALA A 36 5.93 -18.82 -28.97
N ASP A 37 6.09 -18.39 -27.72
CA ASP A 37 7.19 -17.50 -27.29
C ASP A 37 7.56 -17.79 -25.83
N PRO A 38 8.46 -18.76 -25.59
CA PRO A 38 8.89 -19.17 -24.26
C PRO A 38 9.53 -18.03 -23.45
N TRP A 39 10.09 -17.03 -24.13
CA TRP A 39 10.80 -15.91 -23.51
C TRP A 39 9.88 -14.78 -23.03
N ARG A 40 8.60 -14.81 -23.42
CA ARG A 40 7.62 -13.78 -23.09
C ARG A 40 7.47 -13.56 -21.58
N LEU A 41 7.50 -14.65 -20.80
CA LEU A 41 7.37 -14.58 -19.35
C LEU A 41 8.59 -13.92 -18.70
N PHE A 42 9.80 -14.26 -19.17
CA PHE A 42 11.04 -13.68 -18.66
C PHE A 42 11.15 -12.18 -18.96
N ARG A 43 10.78 -11.75 -20.17
CA ARG A 43 10.70 -10.32 -20.50
C ARG A 43 9.67 -9.59 -19.64
N ALA A 44 8.48 -10.17 -19.50
CA ALA A 44 7.44 -9.58 -18.66
C ALA A 44 7.87 -9.44 -17.20
N ALA A 45 8.63 -10.41 -16.68
CA ALA A 45 9.20 -10.35 -15.34
C ALA A 45 10.31 -9.29 -15.20
N ASP A 46 11.18 -9.14 -16.20
CA ASP A 46 12.22 -8.10 -16.16
C ASP A 46 11.63 -6.69 -16.26
N ASP A 47 10.65 -6.47 -17.14
CA ASP A 47 9.92 -5.20 -17.25
C ASP A 47 9.19 -4.86 -15.93
N ALA A 48 8.53 -5.87 -15.34
CA ALA A 48 7.88 -5.76 -14.04
C ALA A 48 8.86 -5.37 -12.91
N ARG A 49 10.04 -6.01 -12.87
CA ARG A 49 11.10 -5.68 -11.91
C ARG A 49 11.58 -4.24 -12.06
N ARG A 50 11.90 -3.81 -13.29
CA ARG A 50 12.35 -2.43 -13.57
C ARG A 50 11.30 -1.40 -13.17
N ALA A 51 10.03 -1.67 -13.46
CA ALA A 51 8.92 -0.81 -13.04
C ALA A 51 8.81 -0.72 -11.51
N ALA A 52 8.91 -1.86 -10.80
CA ALA A 52 8.90 -1.87 -9.34
C ALA A 52 10.10 -1.12 -8.74
N GLU A 53 11.30 -1.28 -9.29
CA GLU A 53 12.48 -0.52 -8.88
C GLU A 53 12.31 0.98 -9.10
N TRP A 54 11.79 1.38 -10.25
CA TRP A 54 11.51 2.78 -10.56
C TRP A 54 10.52 3.41 -9.56
N LEU A 55 9.48 2.66 -9.18
CA LEU A 55 8.49 3.09 -8.18
C LEU A 55 9.08 3.15 -6.78
N LEU A 56 9.93 2.19 -6.40
CA LEU A 56 10.60 2.18 -5.10
C LEU A 56 11.58 3.34 -4.96
N ALA A 57 12.35 3.63 -6.01
CA ALA A 57 13.27 4.77 -6.05
C ALA A 57 12.55 6.12 -6.00
N ARG A 58 11.29 6.16 -6.42
CA ARG A 58 10.42 7.35 -6.41
C ARG A 58 9.30 7.24 -5.40
N ARG A 59 9.48 6.44 -4.33
CA ARG A 59 8.45 6.34 -3.29
C ARG A 59 8.06 7.77 -2.89
N PRO A 60 6.77 8.13 -3.01
CA PRO A 60 6.34 9.43 -2.54
C PRO A 60 6.69 9.51 -1.06
N VAL A 61 7.60 10.43 -0.72
CA VAL A 61 7.90 10.77 0.66
C VAL A 61 6.67 11.52 1.14
N MET A 62 5.83 10.82 1.90
CA MET A 62 4.66 11.42 2.51
C MET A 62 5.15 12.26 3.69
N GLY A 63 4.64 13.49 3.80
CA GLY A 63 4.97 14.36 4.92
C GLY A 63 4.63 13.69 6.25
N GLU A 64 5.28 14.10 7.34
CA GLU A 64 5.04 13.51 8.66
C GLU A 64 3.57 13.66 9.08
N VAL A 65 2.96 14.82 8.82
CA VAL A 65 1.53 15.07 9.08
C VAL A 65 0.63 14.17 8.24
N ASP A 66 0.90 14.05 6.94
CA ASP A 66 0.09 13.20 6.04
C ASP A 66 0.19 11.73 6.45
N THR A 67 1.39 11.29 6.82
CA THR A 67 1.64 9.94 7.36
C THR A 67 0.85 9.73 8.65
N TRP A 68 0.92 10.71 9.56
CA TRP A 68 0.23 10.68 10.85
C TRP A 68 -1.28 10.55 10.67
N LEU A 69 -1.87 11.42 9.82
CA LEU A 69 -3.31 11.41 9.51
C LEU A 69 -3.74 10.07 8.91
N LYS A 70 -3.00 9.57 7.92
CA LYS A 70 -3.31 8.30 7.27
C LYS A 70 -3.29 7.13 8.25
N MET A 71 -2.33 7.12 9.18
CA MET A 71 -2.26 6.10 10.23
C MET A 71 -3.40 6.24 11.24
N ALA A 72 -3.75 7.46 11.66
CA ALA A 72 -4.87 7.70 12.59
C ALA A 72 -6.19 7.24 11.98
N THR A 73 -6.48 7.62 10.72
CA THR A 73 -7.65 7.17 9.95
C THR A 73 -7.70 5.64 9.83
N PHE A 74 -6.57 5.00 9.53
CA PHE A 74 -6.49 3.55 9.45
C PHE A 74 -6.82 2.90 10.80
N LEU A 75 -6.23 3.38 11.90
CA LEU A 75 -6.48 2.86 13.23
C LEU A 75 -7.94 3.01 13.64
N LEU A 76 -8.53 4.20 13.46
CA LEU A 76 -9.92 4.47 13.79
C LEU A 76 -10.88 3.53 13.04
N SER A 77 -10.72 3.43 11.72
CA SER A 77 -11.61 2.63 10.87
C SER A 77 -11.42 1.12 11.06
N HIS A 78 -10.17 0.63 11.13
CA HIS A 78 -9.89 -0.81 11.12
C HIS A 78 -9.81 -1.44 12.51
N HIS A 79 -9.38 -0.69 13.54
CA HIS A 79 -9.18 -1.24 14.88
C HIS A 79 -10.29 -0.85 15.87
N TYR A 80 -10.90 0.32 15.71
CA TYR A 80 -11.94 0.80 16.63
C TYR A 80 -13.33 0.87 16.00
N GLY A 81 -13.46 0.67 14.68
CA GLY A 81 -14.74 0.75 13.97
C GLY A 81 -15.36 2.14 13.99
N LEU A 82 -14.56 3.17 14.24
CA LEU A 82 -15.00 4.56 14.31
C LEU A 82 -14.90 5.24 12.95
N VAL A 83 -15.87 6.11 12.65
CA VAL A 83 -15.88 6.94 11.45
C VAL A 83 -14.84 8.07 11.64
N PRO A 84 -13.75 8.11 10.84
CA PRO A 84 -12.68 9.09 11.03
C PRO A 84 -13.17 10.54 11.04
N GLU A 85 -14.16 10.85 10.20
CA GLU A 85 -14.75 12.19 10.04
C GLU A 85 -15.49 12.67 11.29
N GLU A 86 -15.96 11.74 12.13
CA GLU A 86 -16.61 12.04 13.40
C GLU A 86 -15.58 12.30 14.52
N THR A 87 -14.28 12.13 14.23
CA THR A 87 -13.19 12.37 15.17
C THR A 87 -12.42 13.65 14.81
N LEU A 88 -11.93 14.36 15.82
CA LEU A 88 -11.06 15.52 15.61
C LEU A 88 -9.66 15.13 15.08
N LEU A 89 -9.31 13.84 15.11
CA LEU A 89 -8.00 13.32 14.71
C LEU A 89 -7.78 13.29 13.19
N THR A 90 -8.75 13.72 12.39
CA THR A 90 -8.58 13.91 10.94
C THR A 90 -8.14 15.33 10.56
N SER A 91 -8.04 16.24 11.53
CA SER A 91 -7.61 17.62 11.29
C SER A 91 -6.09 17.72 11.09
N PRO A 92 -5.60 18.29 9.95
CA PRO A 92 -4.17 18.49 9.72
C PRO A 92 -3.50 19.39 10.76
N ALA A 93 -4.21 20.42 11.24
CA ALA A 93 -3.67 21.33 12.26
C ALA A 93 -3.49 20.64 13.62
N LEU A 94 -4.39 19.73 13.98
CA LEU A 94 -4.25 18.91 15.19
C LEU A 94 -3.14 17.88 15.04
N ALA A 95 -3.08 17.22 13.88
CA ALA A 95 -2.02 16.27 13.55
C ALA A 95 -0.63 16.91 13.64
N GLN A 96 -0.45 18.12 13.10
CA GLN A 96 0.82 18.86 13.24
C GLN A 96 1.20 19.08 14.72
N ARG A 97 0.25 19.53 15.57
CA ARG A 97 0.51 19.70 17.00
C ARG A 97 0.91 18.40 17.69
N HIS A 98 0.32 17.27 17.30
CA HIS A 98 0.68 15.96 17.81
C HIS A 98 2.07 15.53 17.37
N VAL A 99 2.41 15.73 16.08
CA VAL A 99 3.76 15.51 15.55
C VAL A 99 4.79 16.34 16.32
N ASP A 100 4.54 17.64 16.50
CA ASP A 100 5.42 18.55 17.24
C ASP A 100 5.61 18.14 18.71
N SER A 101 4.60 17.49 19.30
CA SER A 101 4.62 17.00 20.68
C SER A 101 5.13 15.56 20.82
N GLY A 102 5.53 14.89 19.73
CA GLY A 102 5.95 13.49 19.74
C GLY A 102 4.83 12.48 20.03
N ILE A 103 3.57 12.88 19.87
CA ILE A 103 2.40 12.02 20.10
C ILE A 103 2.13 11.21 18.83
N THR A 104 2.23 9.89 18.96
CA THR A 104 1.95 8.98 17.84
C THR A 104 0.44 8.84 17.56
N PRO A 105 0.04 8.47 16.33
CA PRO A 105 -1.35 8.21 16.00
C PRO A 105 -2.00 7.18 16.93
N LEU A 106 -1.26 6.11 17.28
CA LEU A 106 -1.75 5.07 18.19
C LEU A 106 -2.04 5.59 19.60
N MET A 107 -1.20 6.48 20.12
CA MET A 107 -1.42 7.10 21.43
C MET A 107 -2.68 7.98 21.42
N ALA A 108 -2.83 8.80 20.38
CA ALA A 108 -3.98 9.71 20.25
C ALA A 108 -5.30 8.93 20.11
N VAL A 109 -5.34 7.88 19.29
CA VAL A 109 -6.53 7.05 19.12
C VAL A 109 -6.85 6.26 20.40
N ASN A 110 -5.85 5.70 21.09
CA ASN A 110 -6.05 5.03 22.38
C ASN A 110 -6.64 5.95 23.46
N ALA A 111 -6.33 7.25 23.40
CA ALA A 111 -6.89 8.23 24.33
C ALA A 111 -8.37 8.52 24.09
N LEU A 112 -8.87 8.37 22.86
CA LEU A 112 -10.30 8.51 22.54
C LEU A 112 -11.12 7.28 22.94
N ALA A 113 -10.50 6.10 22.95
CA ALA A 113 -11.19 4.84 23.24
C ALA A 113 -11.30 4.52 24.75
N ARG A 114 -10.84 5.43 25.62
CA ARG A 114 -10.99 5.36 27.08
C ARG A 114 -12.15 6.24 27.54
#